data_AF-D6TU25-F1
#
_entry.id   AF-D6TU25-F1
#
_cell.length_a   1.000
_cell.length_b   1.000
_cell.length_c   1.000
_cell.angle_alpha   90.00
_cell.angle_beta   90.00
_cell.angle_gamma   90.00
#
_symmetry.space_group_name_H-M   'P 1'
#
loop_
_entity.id
_entity.type
_entity.pdbx_description
1 polymer ?
#
loop_
_entity_poly.entity_id
_entity_poly.type
_entity_poly.pdbx_seq_one_letter_code
_entity_poly.pdbx_strand_id
1 'polypeptide(L)' 'MNNRKLLFIGGIIVAIIALLCSIYYIIPGYDHILVTHDSTASHPTHFVAFLGLAIVGALVALVSRPRPNKGVKQEQA' A
#
# COMPACT_ATOMS: atom_id res chain seq x y z
N MET A 1 -12.90 15.64 9.76
CA MET A 1 -11.83 15.28 8.80
C MET A 1 -12.49 14.85 7.49
N ASN A 2 -12.10 15.37 6.32
CA ASN A 2 -12.80 15.06 5.06
C ASN A 2 -12.58 13.59 4.67
N ASN A 3 -13.66 12.85 4.35
CA ASN A 3 -13.59 11.42 4.00
C ASN A 3 -12.59 11.12 2.88
N ARG A 4 -12.45 12.01 1.89
CA ARG A 4 -11.43 11.86 0.83
C ARG A 4 -9.99 11.96 1.33
N LYS A 5 -9.71 12.84 2.31
CA LYS A 5 -8.39 12.94 2.94
C LYS A 5 -8.08 11.69 3.77
N LEU A 6 -9.10 11.15 4.46
CA LEU A 6 -8.98 9.89 5.19
C LEU A 6 -8.66 8.72 4.24
N LEU A 7 -9.38 8.59 3.12
CA LEU A 7 -9.13 7.55 2.12
C LEU A 7 -7.77 7.70 1.43
N PHE A 8 -7.31 8.93 1.20
CA PHE A 8 -5.98 9.21 0.66
C PHE A 8 -4.88 8.71 1.61
N ILE A 9 -4.92 9.13 2.87
CA ILE A 9 -3.92 8.74 3.88
C ILE A 9 -4.02 7.25 4.18
N GLY A 10 -5.23 6.72 4.35
CA GLY A 10 -5.48 5.30 4.59
C GLY A 10 -4.97 4.41 3.45
N GLY A 11 -5.22 4.80 2.20
CA GLY A 11 -4.71 4.10 1.02
C GLY A 11 -3.18 4.05 0.98
N ILE A 12 -2.50 5.15 1.33
CA ILE A 12 -1.03 5.20 1.43
C ILE A 12 -0.52 4.25 2.51
N ILE A 13 -1.12 4.30 3.71
CA ILE A 13 -0.69 3.44 4.83
C ILE A 13 -0.86 1.96 4.48
N VAL A 14 -2.02 1.58 3.93
CA VAL A 14 -2.29 0.20 3.50
C VAL A 14 -1.32 -0.23 2.41
N ALA A 15 -1.04 0.64 1.43
CA ALA A 15 -0.09 0.33 0.36
C ALA A 15 1.32 0.08 0.89
N ILE A 16 1.80 0.90 1.83
CA ILE A 16 3.13 0.74 2.44
C ILE A 16 3.20 -0.56 3.25
N ILE A 17 2.22 -0.84 4.11
CA ILE A 17 2.21 -2.05 4.95
C ILE A 17 2.16 -3.30 4.06
N ALA A 18 1.28 -3.32 3.07
CA ALA A 18 1.17 -4.44 2.13
C ALA A 18 2.46 -4.62 1.33
N LEU A 19 3.13 -3.53 0.92
CA LEU A 19 4.41 -3.61 0.22
C LEU A 19 5.51 -4.19 1.12
N LEU A 20 5.58 -3.78 2.39
CA LEU A 20 6.51 -4.34 3.36
C LEU A 20 6.27 -5.83 3.61
N CYS A 21 5.01 -6.26 3.73
CA CYS A 21 4.66 -7.68 3.81
C CYS A 21 5.09 -8.42 2.54
N SER A 22 4.84 -7.86 1.36
CA SER A 22 5.29 -8.45 0.10
C SER A 22 6.81 -8.65 0.07
N ILE A 23 7.60 -7.63 0.46
CA ILE A 23 9.07 -7.75 0.56
C ILE A 23 9.49 -8.81 1.58
N TYR A 24 8.78 -8.95 2.70
CA TYR A 24 9.06 -10.01 3.67
C TYR A 24 8.90 -11.41 3.05
N TYR A 25 7.85 -11.63 2.27
CA TYR A 25 7.58 -12.94 1.64
C TYR A 25 8.42 -13.22 0.39
N ILE A 26 9.00 -12.20 -0.27
CA ILE A 26 9.86 -12.41 -1.47
C ILE A 26 11.26 -12.93 -1.14
N ILE A 27 11.75 -12.70 0.09
CA ILE A 27 13.09 -13.14 0.50
C ILE A 27 12.95 -14.53 1.14
N PRO A 28 13.34 -15.62 0.44
CA PRO A 28 13.37 -16.95 1.05
C PRO A 28 14.59 -17.02 1.96
N GLY A 29 14.39 -17.17 3.26
CA GLY A 29 15.51 -17.22 4.21
C GLY A 29 15.16 -17.06 5.69
N TYR A 30 13.91 -16.72 6.02
CA TYR A 30 13.42 -16.68 7.40
C TYR A 30 12.25 -17.64 7.56
N ASP A 31 12.50 -18.81 8.13
CA ASP A 31 11.44 -19.65 8.68
C ASP A 31 10.73 -18.86 9.78
N HIS A 32 9.44 -18.62 9.58
CA HIS A 32 8.60 -17.98 10.59
C HIS A 32 8.55 -18.88 11.83
N ILE A 33 8.54 -18.31 13.02
CA ILE A 33 8.61 -19.03 14.33
C ILE A 33 7.45 -20.05 14.51
N LEU A 34 6.44 -20.01 13.65
CA LEU A 34 5.23 -20.84 13.67
C LEU A 34 5.09 -21.75 12.43
N VAL A 35 6.21 -22.17 11.84
CA VAL A 35 6.21 -23.15 10.74
C VAL A 35 6.01 -24.56 11.30
N THR A 36 4.89 -25.19 10.94
CA THR A 36 4.60 -26.61 11.26
C THR A 36 4.58 -27.50 10.01
N HIS A 37 4.66 -26.93 8.80
CA HIS A 37 4.78 -27.62 7.50
C HIS A 37 5.49 -26.71 6.49
N ASP A 38 6.10 -27.28 5.42
CA ASP A 38 6.87 -26.63 4.34
C ASP A 38 6.53 -25.14 4.11
N SER A 39 7.28 -24.25 4.78
CA SER A 39 7.06 -22.79 4.76
C SER A 39 7.10 -22.23 3.35
N THR A 40 8.03 -22.77 2.57
CA THR A 40 8.49 -22.26 1.27
C THR A 40 7.44 -22.37 0.17
N ALA A 41 6.48 -23.29 0.27
CA ALA A 41 5.44 -23.45 -0.74
C ALA A 41 4.43 -22.27 -0.75
N SER A 42 4.23 -21.63 0.40
CA SER A 42 3.23 -20.56 0.56
C SER A 42 3.78 -19.14 0.32
N HIS A 43 5.10 -18.97 0.36
CA HIS A 43 5.81 -17.70 0.11
C HIS A 43 5.38 -16.99 -1.19
N PRO A 44 5.41 -17.64 -2.37
CA PRO A 44 5.06 -16.96 -3.62
C PRO A 44 3.59 -16.52 -3.65
N THR A 45 2.68 -17.29 -3.05
CA THR A 45 1.25 -16.95 -2.99
C THR A 45 1.02 -15.72 -2.12
N HIS A 46 1.64 -15.64 -0.94
CA HIS A 46 1.56 -14.48 -0.07
C HIS A 46 2.21 -13.25 -0.69
N PHE A 47 3.38 -13.41 -1.32
CA PHE A 47 4.04 -12.35 -2.07
C PHE A 47 3.11 -11.71 -3.10
N VAL A 48 2.48 -12.52 -3.96
CA VAL A 48 1.56 -12.04 -5.00
C VAL A 48 0.32 -11.39 -4.39
N ALA A 49 -0.25 -11.98 -3.34
CA ALA A 49 -1.42 -11.43 -2.65
C ALA A 49 -1.14 -10.05 -2.03
N PHE A 50 -0.03 -9.90 -1.30
CA PHE A 50 0.35 -8.64 -0.68
C PHE A 50 0.81 -7.60 -1.70
N LEU A 51 1.49 -8.01 -2.78
CA LEU A 51 1.83 -7.11 -3.88
C LEU A 51 0.57 -6.57 -4.56
N GLY A 52 -0.42 -7.43 -4.83
CA GLY A 52 -1.71 -7.03 -5.37
C GLY A 52 -2.44 -6.03 -4.46
N LEU A 53 -2.47 -6.30 -3.15
CA LEU A 53 -3.06 -5.39 -2.17
C LEU A 53 -2.33 -4.04 -2.11
N ALA A 54 -1.00 -4.03 -2.23
CA ALA A 54 -0.22 -2.80 -2.27
C ALA A 54 -0.57 -1.94 -3.50
N ILE A 55 -0.74 -2.56 -4.66
CA ILE A 55 -1.17 -1.88 -5.89
C ILE A 55 -2.57 -1.29 -5.72
N VAL A 56 -3.52 -2.06 -5.18
CA VAL A 56 -4.89 -1.57 -4.94
C VAL A 56 -4.88 -0.39 -3.96
N GLY A 57 -4.12 -0.46 -2.88
CA GLY A 57 -3.95 0.65 -1.92
C GLY A 57 -3.38 1.89 -2.59
N ALA A 58 -2.38 1.73 -3.46
CA ALA A 58 -1.78 2.83 -4.22
C ALA A 58 -2.77 3.46 -5.21
N LEU A 59 -3.62 2.66 -5.86
CA LEU A 59 -4.67 3.15 -6.75
C LEU A 59 -5.74 3.94 -5.98
N VAL A 60 -6.18 3.43 -4.82
CA VAL A 60 -7.15 4.12 -3.95
C VAL A 60 -6.59 5.47 -3.50
N ALA A 61 -5.31 5.51 -3.11
CA ALA A 61 -4.63 6.76 -2.79
C ALA A 61 -4.57 7.70 -4.01
N LEU A 62 -4.22 7.19 -5.20
CA LEU A 62 -4.11 8.02 -6.40
C LEU A 62 -5.45 8.67 -6.78
N VAL A 63 -6.55 7.90 -6.72
CA VAL A 63 -7.91 8.40 -7.04
C VAL A 63 -8.42 9.36 -5.96
N SER A 64 -8.04 9.14 -4.70
CA SER A 64 -8.45 9.99 -3.57
C SER A 64 -7.55 11.21 -3.37
N ARG A 65 -6.51 11.39 -4.20
CA ARG A 65 -5.52 12.47 -4.08
C ARG A 65 -6.20 13.85 -4.04
N PRO A 66 -5.97 14.65 -2.98
CA PRO A 66 -6.43 16.03 -2.95
C PRO A 66 -5.81 16.81 -4.11
N ARG A 67 -6.64 17.37 -4.98
CA ARG A 67 -6.15 18.24 -6.07
C ARG A 67 -5.74 19.59 -5.48
N PRO A 68 -4.59 20.16 -5.89
CA PRO A 68 -4.24 21.52 -5.54
C PRO A 68 -5.28 22.48 -6.12
N ASN A 69 -5.85 23.34 -5.27
CA ASN A 69 -6.82 24.35 -5.67
C ASN A 69 -6.11 25.40 -6.54
N LYS A 70 -6.27 25.35 -7.87
CA LYS A 70 -5.70 26.33 -8.81
C LYS A 70 -6.52 27.63 -8.83
N GLY A 71 -6.81 28.18 -7.66
CA GLY A 71 -7.78 29.25 -7.49
C GLY A 71 -7.25 30.43 -6.72
N VAL A 72 -6.09 30.99 -7.10
CA VAL A 72 -5.77 32.43 -6.92
C VAL A 72 -4.78 32.79 -8.03
N LYS A 73 -5.28 33.28 -9.17
CA LYS A 73 -4.48 34.20 -9.98
C LYS A 73 -4.17 35.37 -9.06
N GLN A 74 -2.90 35.55 -8.70
CA GLN A 74 -2.43 36.78 -8.07
C GLN A 74 -2.51 37.88 -9.12
N GLU A 75 -3.69 38.48 -9.24
CA GLU A 75 -3.94 39.69 -10.02
C GLU A 75 -4.34 40.77 -9.02
N GLN A 76 -3.33 41.32 -8.35
CA GLN A 76 -3.37 42.64 -7.72
C GLN A 76 -2.03 43.26 -8.13
N ALA A 77 -2.03 44.01 -9.24
CA ALA A 77 -2.30 45.46 -9.30
C ALA A 77 -1.06 46.24 -8.87
#